data_AF-A0A959I6I1-F1
#
_entry.id   AF-A0A959I6I1-F1
#
_cell.length_a   1.000
_cell.length_b   1.000
_cell.length_c   1.000
_cell.angle_alpha   90.00
_cell.angle_beta   90.00
_cell.angle_gamma   90.00
#
_symmetry.space_group_name_H-M   'P 1'
#
loop_
_entity.id
_entity.type
_entity.pdbx_description
1 polymer ?
#
loop_
_entity_poly.entity_id
_entity_poly.type
_entity_poly.pdbx_seq_one_letter_code
_entity_poly.pdbx_strand_id
1 'polypeptide(L)'
;QVYDFENGNPLIPTLPEYARYAELPDGRWRVKNRLLNHCWKLWHACVITWDGLVVPCCFDKDAQHRLGDLKENSFEEIWQGGPYRQFRRQLLNGRNQIDICTNCTEGCKVWA
;
A
#
# COMPACT_ATOMS: atom_id res chain seq x y z
N GLN A 1 -4.44 -8.66 -0.15
CA GLN A 1 -4.50 -7.91 1.12
C GLN A 1 -5.89 -8.10 1.68
N VAL A 2 -5.97 -8.59 2.91
CA VAL A 2 -7.20 -8.66 3.68
C VAL A 2 -7.22 -7.43 4.60
N TYR A 3 -8.33 -6.69 4.60
CA TYR A 3 -8.58 -5.63 5.58
C TYR A 3 -8.98 -6.27 6.92
N ASP A 4 -8.67 -5.61 8.04
CA ASP A 4 -9.02 -6.05 9.40
C ASP A 4 -8.53 -7.48 9.71
N PHE A 5 -7.31 -7.80 9.29
CA PHE A 5 -6.75 -9.14 9.50
C PHE A 5 -6.35 -9.39 10.95
N GLU A 6 -6.14 -8.33 11.74
CA GLU A 6 -5.58 -8.35 13.09
C GLU A 6 -6.38 -9.21 14.08
N ASN A 7 -7.70 -9.32 13.88
CA ASN A 7 -8.61 -10.14 14.70
C ASN A 7 -8.96 -11.49 14.03
N GLY A 8 -8.23 -11.86 12.98
CA GLY A 8 -8.55 -13.00 12.13
C GLY A 8 -9.55 -12.65 11.04
N ASN A 9 -9.51 -13.38 9.93
CA ASN A 9 -10.42 -13.20 8.81
C ASN A 9 -10.56 -14.52 8.02
N PRO A 10 -11.77 -14.92 7.61
CA PRO A 10 -12.01 -16.18 6.90
C PRO A 10 -11.29 -16.28 5.54
N LEU A 11 -10.84 -15.15 4.98
CA LEU A 11 -10.07 -15.11 3.74
C LEU A 11 -8.57 -15.40 3.95
N ILE A 12 -8.11 -15.55 5.19
CA ILE A 12 -6.73 -15.92 5.49
C ILE A 12 -6.57 -17.42 5.22
N PRO A 13 -5.60 -17.84 4.38
CA PRO A 13 -5.33 -19.26 4.17
C PRO A 13 -5.05 -20.00 5.48
N THR A 14 -5.63 -21.20 5.62
CA THR A 14 -5.44 -22.05 6.81
C THR A 14 -4.05 -22.69 6.88
N LEU A 15 -3.41 -22.89 5.74
CA LEU A 15 -2.05 -23.42 5.65
C LEU A 15 -1.03 -22.29 5.93
N PRO A 16 -0.21 -22.39 7.01
CA PRO A 16 0.69 -21.31 7.41
C PRO A 16 1.73 -20.95 6.35
N GLU A 17 2.15 -21.88 5.49
CA GLU A 17 3.13 -21.58 4.43
C GLU A 17 2.58 -20.62 3.36
N TYR A 18 1.26 -20.63 3.11
CA TYR A 18 0.61 -19.80 2.09
C TYR A 18 -0.03 -18.53 2.69
N ALA A 19 -0.15 -18.45 4.02
CA ALA A 19 -0.73 -17.29 4.68
C ALA A 19 0.26 -16.11 4.72
N ARG A 20 -0.18 -14.92 4.28
CA ARG A 20 0.59 -13.67 4.44
C ARG A 20 0.76 -13.27 5.92
N TYR A 21 -0.21 -13.64 6.74
CA TYR A 21 -0.30 -13.27 8.15
C TYR A 21 0.11 -14.45 9.04
N ALA A 22 0.65 -14.16 10.22
CA ALA A 22 0.96 -15.13 11.27
C ALA A 22 0.12 -14.80 12.51
N GLU A 23 -0.48 -15.84 13.09
CA GLU A 23 -1.16 -15.77 14.38
C GLU A 23 -0.12 -15.64 15.51
N LEU A 24 -0.44 -14.83 16.50
CA LEU A 24 0.32 -14.58 17.71
C LEU A 24 -0.26 -15.41 18.87
N PRO A 25 0.49 -15.64 19.96
CA PRO A 25 -0.02 -16.40 21.11
C PRO A 25 -1.28 -15.82 21.78
N ASP A 26 -1.57 -14.54 21.56
CA ASP A 26 -2.75 -13.84 22.08
C ASP A 26 -3.97 -13.92 21.12
N GLY A 27 -3.88 -14.70 20.04
CA GLY A 27 -4.93 -14.88 19.02
C GLY A 27 -5.00 -13.76 17.97
N ARG A 28 -4.18 -12.71 18.09
CA ARG A 28 -4.10 -11.66 17.06
C ARG A 28 -3.21 -12.07 15.90
N TRP A 29 -3.36 -11.41 14.77
CA TRP A 29 -2.56 -11.68 13.58
C TRP A 29 -1.64 -10.51 13.24
N ARG A 30 -0.46 -10.83 12.69
CA ARG A 30 0.50 -9.85 12.16
C ARG A 30 0.98 -10.21 10.76
N VAL A 31 1.41 -9.23 9.98
CA VAL A 31 2.10 -9.46 8.71
C VAL A 31 3.42 -10.20 8.97
N LYS A 32 3.70 -11.28 8.23
CA LYS A 32 4.94 -12.07 8.38
C LYS A 32 6.18 -11.33 7.89
N ASN A 33 6.04 -10.63 6.77
CA ASN A 33 7.17 -10.00 6.10
C ASN A 33 7.57 -8.69 6.78
N ARG A 34 8.88 -8.46 6.87
CA ARG A 34 9.42 -7.19 7.36
C ARG A 34 9.08 -6.08 6.37
N LEU A 35 8.42 -5.03 6.86
CA LEU A 35 8.22 -3.79 6.12
C LEU A 35 9.48 -2.94 6.20
N LEU A 36 10.20 -2.88 5.08
CA LEU A 36 11.35 -2.01 4.92
C LEU A 36 10.91 -0.63 4.42
N ASN A 37 11.60 0.44 4.83
CA ASN A 37 11.27 1.83 4.49
C ASN A 37 11.75 2.23 3.07
N HIS A 38 11.50 1.38 2.08
CA HIS A 38 11.74 1.66 0.66
C HIS A 38 10.51 1.24 -0.13
N CYS A 39 10.03 1.97 -1.14
CA CYS A 39 8.98 1.50 -2.04
C CYS A 39 9.34 1.90 -3.46
N TRP A 40 9.43 0.93 -4.37
CA TRP A 40 9.76 1.24 -5.75
C TRP A 40 8.56 1.75 -6.55
N LYS A 41 7.34 1.32 -6.18
CA LYS A 41 6.10 1.66 -6.88
C LYS A 41 5.94 3.14 -7.15
N LEU A 42 6.15 4.00 -6.15
CA LEU A 42 5.98 5.46 -6.26
C LEU A 42 6.90 6.16 -7.27
N TRP A 43 7.96 5.50 -7.72
CA TRP A 43 8.95 6.08 -8.63
C TRP A 43 8.71 5.70 -10.10
N HIS A 44 7.99 4.62 -10.36
CA HIS A 44 7.83 4.08 -11.72
C HIS A 44 6.37 3.85 -12.14
N ALA A 45 5.40 4.00 -11.22
CA ALA A 45 3.99 3.81 -11.54
C ALA A 45 3.06 4.58 -10.59
N CYS A 46 1.85 4.80 -11.07
CA CYS A 46 0.66 5.18 -10.30
C CYS A 46 -0.51 4.29 -10.73
N VAL A 47 -1.69 4.52 -10.15
CA VAL A 47 -2.95 3.98 -10.66
C VAL A 47 -3.85 5.14 -11.05
N ILE A 48 -4.53 4.98 -12.19
CA ILE A 48 -5.57 5.89 -12.66
C ILE A 48 -6.89 5.14 -12.53
N THR A 49 -7.80 5.70 -11.77
CA THR A 49 -9.16 5.17 -11.58
C THR A 49 -10.03 5.43 -12.81
N TRP A 50 -11.16 4.73 -12.92
CA TRP A 50 -12.05 4.83 -14.08
C TRP A 50 -12.62 6.23 -14.29
N ASP A 51 -12.74 7.03 -13.22
CA ASP A 51 -13.24 8.40 -13.23
C ASP A 51 -12.13 9.46 -13.32
N GLY A 52 -10.87 9.07 -13.53
CA GLY A 52 -9.76 9.97 -13.82
C GLY A 52 -8.93 10.42 -12.61
N LEU A 53 -9.25 9.94 -11.40
CA LEU A 53 -8.42 10.20 -10.22
C LEU A 53 -7.10 9.45 -10.29
N VAL A 54 -6.01 10.12 -9.94
CA VAL A 54 -4.67 9.55 -9.84
C VAL A 54 -4.36 9.24 -8.38
N VAL A 55 -3.95 8.00 -8.09
CA VAL A 55 -3.62 7.50 -6.75
C VAL A 55 -2.21 6.87 -6.73
N PRO A 56 -1.52 6.82 -5.58
CA PRO A 56 -0.10 6.45 -5.51
C PRO A 56 0.20 5.01 -5.93
N CYS A 57 -0.73 4.07 -5.68
CA CYS A 57 -0.47 2.64 -5.76
C CYS A 57 -1.78 1.84 -5.80
N CYS A 58 -1.73 0.61 -6.31
CA CYS A 58 -2.85 -0.33 -6.30
C CYS A 58 -3.27 -0.84 -4.91
N PHE A 59 -2.49 -0.55 -3.87
CA PHE A 59 -2.89 -0.80 -2.47
C PHE A 59 -3.90 0.23 -1.95
N ASP A 60 -4.07 1.36 -2.64
CA ASP A 60 -5.13 2.34 -2.39
C ASP A 60 -6.43 1.95 -3.12
N LYS A 61 -7.07 0.86 -2.67
CA LYS A 61 -8.19 0.23 -3.39
C LYS A 61 -9.42 1.14 -3.51
N ASP A 62 -9.62 2.00 -2.50
CA ASP A 62 -10.78 2.89 -2.39
C ASP A 62 -10.45 4.35 -2.77
N ALA A 63 -9.27 4.57 -3.36
CA ALA A 63 -8.78 5.89 -3.79
C ALA A 63 -8.86 6.95 -2.68
N GLN A 64 -8.42 6.60 -1.48
CA GLN A 64 -8.37 7.50 -0.31
C GLN A 64 -7.19 8.47 -0.40
N HIS A 65 -6.09 8.08 -1.05
CA HIS A 65 -4.87 8.87 -1.21
C HIS A 65 -4.82 9.53 -2.59
N ARG A 66 -5.79 10.41 -2.88
CA ARG A 66 -5.89 11.10 -4.17
C ARG A 66 -4.74 12.09 -4.36
N LEU A 67 -4.00 11.95 -5.46
CA LEU A 67 -2.86 12.81 -5.79
C LEU A 67 -3.18 13.84 -6.88
N GLY A 68 -4.28 13.64 -7.62
CA GLY A 68 -4.77 14.57 -8.63
C GLY A 68 -5.98 14.02 -9.39
N ASP A 69 -6.53 14.84 -10.27
CA ASP A 69 -7.64 14.51 -11.17
C ASP A 69 -7.29 14.92 -12.60
N LEU A 70 -7.33 13.97 -13.52
CA LEU A 70 -7.02 14.17 -14.94
C LEU A 70 -8.07 15.01 -15.69
N LYS A 71 -9.23 15.26 -15.09
CA LYS A 71 -10.23 16.20 -15.62
C LYS A 71 -9.76 17.66 -15.47
N GLU A 72 -8.91 17.92 -14.50
CA GLU A 72 -8.49 19.27 -14.11
C GLU A 72 -7.04 19.58 -14.50
N ASN A 73 -6.15 18.57 -14.42
CA ASN A 73 -4.70 18.75 -14.57
C ASN A 73 -4.13 17.71 -15.53
N SER A 74 -3.08 18.05 -16.27
CA SER A 74 -2.33 17.07 -17.04
C SER A 74 -1.64 16.05 -16.11
N PHE A 75 -1.36 14.86 -16.64
CA PHE A 75 -0.65 13.84 -15.86
C PHE A 75 0.74 14.32 -15.39
N GLU A 76 1.45 15.09 -16.22
CA GLU A 76 2.77 15.62 -15.87
C GLU A 76 2.71 16.57 -14.66
N GLU A 77 1.73 17.48 -14.65
CA GLU A 77 1.49 18.39 -13.53
C GLU A 77 1.16 17.64 -12.24
N ILE A 78 0.36 16.58 -12.33
CA ILE A 78 0.02 15.73 -11.18
C ILE A 78 1.28 14.99 -10.66
N TRP A 79 2.02 14.34 -11.57
CA TRP A 79 3.19 13.51 -11.23
C TRP A 79 4.33 14.32 -10.60
N GLN A 80 4.53 15.55 -11.09
CA GLN A 80 5.50 16.51 -10.57
C GLN A 80 4.91 17.40 -9.46
N GLY A 81 3.62 17.26 -9.16
CA GLY A 81 2.85 18.13 -8.28
C GLY A 81 3.16 18.02 -6.79
N GLY A 82 2.60 18.97 -6.04
CA GLY A 82 2.70 19.03 -4.58
C GLY A 82 2.25 17.74 -3.87
N PRO A 83 1.04 17.22 -4.14
CA PRO A 83 0.52 16.02 -3.48
C PRO A 83 1.44 14.81 -3.67
N TYR A 84 1.92 14.57 -4.90
CA TYR A 84 2.81 13.45 -5.19
C TYR A 84 4.15 13.57 -4.45
N ARG A 85 4.76 14.77 -4.44
CA ARG A 85 6.01 15.03 -3.70
C ARG A 85 5.82 14.87 -2.19
N GLN A 86 4.68 15.28 -1.64
CA GLN A 86 4.36 15.11 -0.24
C GLN A 86 4.22 13.63 0.14
N PHE A 87 3.49 12.85 -0.65
CA PHE A 87 3.32 11.41 -0.42
C PHE A 87 4.67 10.68 -0.45
N ARG A 88 5.53 11.00 -1.43
CA ARG A 88 6.91 10.47 -1.52
C ARG A 88 7.73 10.80 -0.27
N ARG A 89 7.66 12.04 0.24
CA ARG A 89 8.35 12.43 1.49
C ARG A 89 7.83 11.67 2.71
N GLN A 90 6.51 11.51 2.84
CA GLN A 90 5.93 10.73 3.95
C GLN A 90 6.43 9.29 3.94
N LEU A 91 6.50 8.67 2.77
CA LEU A 91 7.02 7.32 2.64
C LEU A 91 8.49 7.21 3.09
N LEU A 92 9.33 8.19 2.73
CA LEU A 92 10.74 8.22 3.13
C LEU A 92 10.92 8.37 4.64
N ASN A 93 9.98 9.01 5.34
CA ASN A 93 9.97 9.08 6.81
C ASN A 93 9.55 7.76 7.46
N GLY A 94 8.85 6.88 6.73
CA GLY A 94 8.51 5.54 7.17
C GLY A 94 7.18 5.05 6.63
N ARG A 95 7.13 3.78 6.22
CA ARG A 95 5.89 3.15 5.71
C ARG A 95 4.78 3.07 6.76
N ASN A 96 5.12 3.11 8.05
CA ASN A 96 4.16 3.09 9.14
C ASN A 96 3.32 4.37 9.26
N GLN A 97 3.68 5.44 8.55
CA GLN A 97 2.93 6.70 8.53
C GLN A 97 1.77 6.68 7.54
N ILE A 98 1.69 5.67 6.68
CA ILE A 98 0.71 5.59 5.60
C ILE A 98 0.01 4.23 5.74
N ASP A 99 -1.28 4.26 6.05
CA ASP A 99 -2.12 3.09 6.33
C ASP A 99 -2.02 2.02 5.24
N ILE A 100 -2.16 2.39 3.96
CA ILE A 100 -2.07 1.45 2.82
C ILE A 100 -0.68 0.83 2.66
N CYS A 101 0.36 1.47 3.21
CA CYS A 101 1.74 0.99 3.12
C CYS A 101 2.07 -0.01 4.22
N THR A 102 1.31 -0.07 5.31
CA THR A 102 1.57 -0.94 6.48
C THR A 102 1.32 -2.43 6.22
N ASN A 103 0.51 -2.75 5.20
CA ASN A 103 0.16 -4.13 4.81
C ASN A 103 0.64 -4.45 3.38
N CYS A 104 1.59 -3.66 2.86
CA CYS A 104 2.08 -3.76 1.50
C CYS A 104 3.18 -4.82 1.35
N THR A 105 3.10 -5.62 0.27
CA THR A 105 4.12 -6.64 -0.08
C THR A 105 5.20 -6.12 -1.01
N GLU A 106 5.08 -4.89 -1.50
CA GLU A 106 6.10 -4.28 -2.35
C GLU A 106 7.45 -4.25 -1.63
N GLY A 107 8.51 -4.76 -2.25
CA GLY A 107 9.85 -4.82 -1.67
C GLY A 107 10.05 -5.86 -0.56
N CYS A 108 9.07 -6.73 -0.30
CA CYS A 108 9.21 -7.85 0.62
C CYS A 108 9.79 -9.09 -0.09
N LYS A 109 10.59 -9.90 0.61
CA LYS A 109 10.96 -11.24 0.15
C LYS A 109 9.72 -12.13 0.19
N VAL A 110 9.27 -12.64 -0.96
CA VAL A 110 8.03 -13.45 -1.08
C VAL A 110 8.26 -14.92 -1.39
N TRP A 111 9.52 -15.37 -1.43
CA TRP A 111 9.94 -16.77 -1.51
C TRP A 111 11.11 -17.01 -0.56
N ALA A 112 11.18 -18.19 0.06
CA ALA A 112 12.33 -18.65 0.83
C ALA A 112 13.17 -19.59 -0.02
#